data_AF-A0A7Y6TX70-F1
#
_entry.id   AF-A0A7Y6TX70-F1
#
_cell.length_a   1.000
_cell.length_b   1.000
_cell.length_c   1.000
_cell.angle_alpha   90.00
_cell.angle_beta   90.00
_cell.angle_gamma   90.00
#
_symmetry.space_group_name_H-M   'P 1'
#
loop_
_entity.id
_entity.type
_entity.pdbx_description
1 polymer ?
#
loop_
_entity_poly.entity_id
_entity_poly.type
_entity_poly.pdbx_seq_one_letter_code
_entity_poly.pdbx_strand_id
1 'polypeptide(L)'
;MNRTIQRARFALAGATVAIVAGCGGGGNDDASTPPQQVPASASASVDGFISYLKSLLGSDADRSEPADVGAFTPPLDETGEPQKVE
;
A
#
# COMPACT_ATOMS: atom_id res chain seq x y z
N MET A 1 -26.91 -29.01 -35.83
CA MET A 1 -26.72 -28.69 -34.40
C MET A 1 -25.30 -29.03 -34.00
N ASN A 2 -24.43 -28.05 -33.67
CA ASN A 2 -23.17 -28.23 -32.90
C ASN A 2 -22.31 -26.96 -32.86
N ARG A 3 -22.60 -25.95 -33.70
CA ARG A 3 -21.88 -24.66 -33.72
C ARG A 3 -22.32 -23.68 -32.63
N THR A 4 -23.48 -23.90 -32.02
CA THR A 4 -23.99 -23.11 -30.88
C THR A 4 -23.32 -23.50 -29.56
N ILE A 5 -22.95 -24.77 -29.39
CA ILE A 5 -22.31 -25.30 -28.16
C ILE A 5 -20.84 -24.86 -28.07
N GLN A 6 -20.17 -24.67 -29.21
CA GLN A 6 -18.77 -24.24 -29.27
C GLN A 6 -18.55 -22.77 -28.88
N ARG A 7 -19.56 -21.91 -29.04
CA ARG A 7 -19.50 -20.50 -28.64
C ARG A 7 -19.60 -20.32 -27.13
N ALA A 8 -20.29 -21.24 -26.44
CA ALA A 8 -20.48 -21.19 -25.00
C ALA A 8 -19.19 -21.51 -24.21
N ARG A 9 -18.24 -22.24 -24.80
CA ARG A 9 -16.98 -22.61 -24.13
C ARG A 9 -15.87 -21.57 -24.19
N PHE A 10 -15.98 -20.60 -25.11
CA PHE A 10 -14.99 -19.53 -25.22
C PHE A 10 -15.23 -18.35 -24.26
N ALA A 11 -16.42 -18.28 -23.64
CA ALA A 11 -16.77 -17.18 -22.74
C ALA A 11 -16.32 -17.42 -21.28
N LEU A 12 -15.97 -18.66 -20.90
CA LEU A 12 -15.62 -18.99 -19.51
C LEU A 12 -14.11 -18.91 -19.20
N ALA A 13 -13.25 -18.84 -20.22
CA ALA A 13 -11.79 -18.84 -20.05
C ALA A 13 -11.16 -17.43 -19.90
N GLY A 14 -11.93 -16.36 -20.07
CA GLY A 14 -11.42 -14.97 -20.00
C GLY A 14 -11.59 -14.28 -18.65
N ALA A 15 -12.37 -14.85 -17.73
CA ALA A 15 -12.78 -14.14 -16.51
C ALA A 15 -11.79 -14.30 -15.33
N THR A 16 -10.83 -15.22 -15.39
CA THR A 16 -9.93 -15.51 -14.26
C THR A 16 -8.68 -14.63 -14.19
N VAL A 17 -8.29 -13.93 -15.27
CA VAL A 17 -7.10 -13.05 -15.26
C VAL A 17 -7.41 -11.65 -14.73
N ALA A 18 -8.69 -11.22 -14.76
CA ALA A 18 -9.08 -9.89 -14.31
C ALA A 18 -9.18 -9.75 -12.77
N ILE A 19 -9.20 -10.86 -12.02
CA ILE A 19 -9.32 -10.81 -10.54
C ILE A 19 -7.97 -10.53 -9.88
N VAL A 20 -6.83 -10.80 -10.55
CA VAL A 20 -5.50 -10.51 -9.99
C VAL A 20 -5.06 -9.07 -10.26
N ALA A 21 -5.70 -8.36 -11.20
CA ALA A 21 -5.53 -6.92 -11.35
C ALA A 21 -6.28 -6.11 -10.25
N GLY A 22 -7.00 -6.81 -9.35
CA GLY A 22 -7.73 -6.24 -8.22
C GLY A 22 -7.18 -6.66 -6.86
N CYS A 23 -5.86 -6.88 -6.73
CA CYS A 23 -5.18 -6.87 -5.42
C CYS A 23 -5.09 -5.44 -4.87
N GLY A 24 -6.24 -4.77 -4.78
CA GLY A 24 -6.37 -3.37 -4.40
C GLY A 24 -7.71 -2.79 -4.86
N GLY A 25 -8.71 -2.80 -3.99
CA GLY A 25 -9.91 -1.97 -4.17
C GLY A 25 -11.23 -2.67 -3.88
N GLY A 26 -11.82 -2.37 -2.72
CA GLY A 26 -13.20 -2.71 -2.42
C GLY A 26 -13.49 -2.77 -0.92
N GLY A 27 -13.40 -1.63 -0.23
CA GLY A 27 -13.84 -1.50 1.16
C GLY A 27 -14.12 -0.04 1.46
N ASN A 28 -15.40 0.28 1.68
CA ASN A 28 -15.92 1.60 2.02
C ASN A 28 -15.72 1.91 3.51
N ASP A 29 -14.50 1.76 3.99
CA ASP A 29 -14.13 2.10 5.35
C ASP A 29 -13.13 3.26 5.27
N ASP A 30 -13.33 4.31 6.06
CA ASP A 30 -12.55 5.56 6.11
C ASP A 30 -11.04 5.39 6.44
N ALA A 31 -10.50 4.18 6.30
CA ALA A 31 -9.09 3.90 6.44
C ALA A 31 -8.33 4.36 5.18
N SER A 32 -7.38 5.27 5.38
CA SER A 32 -6.49 5.72 4.31
C SER A 32 -5.66 4.55 3.79
N THR A 33 -5.44 4.50 2.47
CA THR A 33 -4.61 3.46 1.87
C THR A 33 -3.19 3.52 2.46
N PRO A 34 -2.67 2.39 2.97
CA PRO A 34 -1.32 2.30 3.49
C PRO A 34 -0.27 2.68 2.44
N PRO A 35 0.79 3.41 2.82
CA PRO A 35 1.91 3.68 1.91
C PRO A 35 2.70 2.39 1.63
N GLN A 36 2.76 1.98 0.37
CA GLN A 36 3.47 0.78 -0.08
C GLN A 36 5.00 0.95 -0.16
N GLN A 37 5.47 2.19 -0.09
CA GLN A 37 6.87 2.57 -0.27
C GLN A 37 7.22 3.66 0.75
N VAL A 38 8.47 3.65 1.20
CA VAL A 38 8.98 4.72 2.05
C VAL A 38 9.19 5.98 1.18
N PRO A 39 8.50 7.10 1.44
CA PRO A 39 8.67 8.32 0.65
C PRO A 39 10.05 8.94 0.89
N ALA A 40 10.63 9.58 -0.13
CA ALA A 40 11.94 10.21 -0.01
C ALA A 40 12.02 11.26 1.11
N SER A 41 10.90 11.94 1.42
CA SER A 41 10.80 12.89 2.53
C SER A 41 11.05 12.25 3.90
N ALA A 42 10.76 10.95 4.07
CA ALA A 42 11.01 10.22 5.30
C ALA A 42 12.51 10.07 5.60
N SER A 43 13.35 9.99 4.55
CA SER A 43 14.82 9.97 4.70
C SER A 43 15.42 11.38 4.73
N ALA A 44 14.70 12.40 4.28
CA ALA A 44 15.23 13.75 4.12
C ALA A 44 15.26 14.58 5.41
N SER A 45 14.37 14.28 6.37
CA SER A 45 14.24 15.06 7.61
C SER A 45 13.48 14.29 8.69
N VAL A 46 13.74 14.60 9.97
CA VAL A 46 13.04 14.00 11.12
C VAL A 46 11.53 14.24 11.06
N ASP A 47 11.09 15.45 10.70
CA ASP A 47 9.66 15.76 10.54
C ASP A 47 9.01 14.91 9.44
N GLY A 48 9.71 14.71 8.32
CA GLY A 48 9.25 13.84 7.25
C GLY A 48 9.14 12.39 7.70
N PHE A 49 10.08 11.91 8.52
CA PHE A 49 10.02 10.57 9.11
C PHE A 49 8.84 10.41 10.06
N ILE A 50 8.64 11.35 10.99
CA ILE A 50 7.51 11.33 11.93
C ILE A 50 6.17 11.37 11.18
N SER A 51 6.08 12.20 10.13
CA SER A 51 4.88 12.29 9.30
C SER A 51 4.56 10.96 8.61
N TYR A 52 5.58 10.26 8.11
CA TYR A 52 5.42 8.93 7.53
C TYR A 52 4.93 7.91 8.56
N LEU A 53 5.51 7.88 9.76
CA LEU A 53 5.06 7.00 10.85
C LEU A 53 3.60 7.26 11.25
N LYS A 54 3.20 8.54 11.35
CA LYS A 54 1.79 8.91 11.62
C LYS A 54 0.85 8.40 10.54
N SER A 55 1.26 8.44 9.27
CA SER A 55 0.45 7.90 8.16
C SER A 55 0.29 6.38 8.25
N LEU A 56 1.35 5.66 8.62
CA LEU A 56 1.29 4.21 8.81
C LEU A 56 0.36 3.82 9.97
N LEU A 57 0.45 4.52 11.10
CA LEU A 57 -0.39 4.26 12.27
C LEU A 57 -1.87 4.58 12.03
N GLY A 58 -2.17 5.48 11.11
CA GLY A 58 -3.54 5.79 10.67
C GLY A 58 -4.07 4.89 9.55
N SER A 59 -3.26 3.93 9.07
CA SER A 59 -3.60 3.02 7.97
C SER A 59 -3.99 1.63 8.51
N ASP A 60 -4.81 0.89 7.74
CA ASP A 60 -5.16 -0.50 8.08
C ASP A 60 -4.01 -1.47 7.77
N ALA A 61 -3.12 -1.64 8.77
CA ALA A 61 -1.92 -2.46 8.66
C ALA A 61 -2.22 -3.94 8.36
N ASP A 62 -3.38 -4.46 8.78
CA ASP A 62 -3.74 -5.88 8.63
C ASP A 62 -4.02 -6.25 7.16
N ARG A 63 -4.30 -5.26 6.31
CA ARG A 63 -4.49 -5.44 4.86
C ARG A 63 -3.33 -4.91 4.02
N SER A 64 -2.26 -4.47 4.67
CA SER A 64 -1.10 -3.86 4.02
C SER A 64 -0.03 -4.90 3.67
N GLU A 65 0.64 -4.70 2.54
CA GLU A 65 1.92 -5.37 2.31
C GLU A 65 3.02 -4.66 3.12
N PRO A 66 4.06 -5.38 3.59
CA PRO A 66 5.20 -4.75 4.23
C PRO A 66 5.90 -3.77 3.28
N ALA A 67 6.13 -2.54 3.74
CA ALA A 67 6.91 -1.57 2.97
C ALA A 67 8.37 -2.04 2.84
N ASP A 68 8.97 -1.85 1.66
CA ASP A 68 10.40 -2.08 1.45
C ASP A 68 11.22 -0.99 2.14
N VAL A 69 12.02 -1.41 3.13
CA VAL A 69 12.90 -0.54 3.92
C VAL A 69 14.36 -0.63 3.50
N GLY A 70 14.71 -1.42 2.48
CA GLY A 70 16.10 -1.62 2.07
C GLY A 70 16.80 -0.36 1.52
N ALA A 71 16.02 0.57 0.96
CA ALA A 71 16.50 1.86 0.49
C ALA A 71 16.27 3.00 1.49
N PHE A 72 15.73 2.71 2.67
CA PHE A 72 15.44 3.71 3.69
C PHE A 72 16.66 4.00 4.55
N THR A 73 17.03 5.27 4.66
CA THR A 73 18.05 5.75 5.60
C THR A 73 17.36 6.70 6.58
N PRO A 74 17.21 6.31 7.86
CA PRO A 74 16.61 7.20 8.85
C PRO A 74 17.43 8.49 8.98
N PRO A 75 16.79 9.66 9.03
CA PRO A 75 17.48 10.90 9.31
C PRO A 75 18.01 10.86 10.74
N LEU A 76 19.29 11.20 10.90
CA LEU A 76 19.90 11.40 12.21
C LEU A 76 19.72 12.85 12.63
N ASP A 77 19.39 13.05 13.91
CA ASP A 77 19.42 14.37 14.52
C ASP A 77 20.25 14.30 15.81
N GLU A 78 21.46 14.84 15.72
CA GLU A 78 22.44 14.84 16.80
C GLU A 78 22.38 16.15 17.62
N THR A 79 21.55 17.12 17.20
CA THR A 79 21.55 18.48 17.78
C THR A 79 20.18 18.97 18.21
N GLY A 80 19.10 18.33 17.75
CA GLY A 80 17.74 18.67 18.11
C GLY A 80 17.38 18.21 19.52
N GLU A 81 16.50 18.99 20.15
CA GLU A 81 15.93 18.64 21.45
C GLU A 81 14.85 17.55 21.31
N PRO A 82 14.73 16.65 22.31
CA PRO A 82 13.65 15.68 22.35
C PRO A 82 12.27 16.36 22.31
N GLN A 83 11.42 15.91 21.39
CA GLN A 83 10.05 16.40 21.31
C GLN A 83 9.19 15.78 22.41
N LYS A 84 8.30 16.57 23.01
CA LYS A 84 7.29 16.06 23.95
C LYS A 84 6.29 15.17 23.20
N VAL A 85 6.00 14.00 23.75
CA VAL A 85 4.91 13.12 23.29
C VAL A 85 3.68 13.40 24.15
N GLU A 86 2.56 13.76 23.54
CA GLU A 86 1.24 13.87 24.19
C GLU A 86 0.46 12.56 24.04
#